data_AF-A0A358LIH4-F1
#
_entry.id   AF-A0A358LIH4-F1
#
_cell.length_a   1.000
_cell.length_b   1.000
_cell.length_c   1.000
_cell.angle_alpha   90.00
_cell.angle_beta   90.00
_cell.angle_gamma   90.00
#
_symmetry.space_group_name_H-M   'P 1'
#
loop_
_entity.id
_entity.type
_entity.pdbx_description
1 polymer ?
#
loop_
_entity_poly.entity_id
_entity_poly.type
_entity_poly.pdbx_seq_one_letter_code
_entity_poly.pdbx_strand_id
1 'polypeptide(L)' 'MPMFLTQDELCEILKVDRVFLWKCRKNGMPYYQFGSKIIRYTLDDVLNWFNENQEVIFDKRA' A
#
# COMPACT_ATOMS: atom_id res chain seq x y z
N MET A 1 7.51 -5.71 -17.05
CA MET A 1 7.91 -6.38 -15.79
C MET A 1 7.41 -5.51 -14.65
N PRO A 2 6.61 -6.03 -13.70
CA PRO A 2 6.20 -5.23 -12.55
C PRO A 2 7.42 -4.92 -11.67
N MET A 3 7.59 -3.64 -11.33
CA MET A 3 8.62 -3.20 -10.40
C MET A 3 8.12 -3.44 -8.97
N PHE A 4 8.78 -4.35 -8.25
CA PHE A 4 8.44 -4.65 -6.86
C PHE A 4 9.13 -3.68 -5.91
N LEU A 5 8.32 -2.91 -5.22
CA LEU A 5 8.72 -1.90 -4.24
C LEU A 5 8.75 -2.49 -2.83
N THR A 6 9.76 -2.13 -2.06
CA THR A 6 9.76 -2.22 -0.61
C THR A 6 8.72 -1.28 -0.01
N GLN A 7 8.44 -1.45 1.29
CA GLN A 7 7.58 -0.51 2.00
C GLN A 7 8.17 0.92 2.00
N ASP A 8 9.49 1.05 2.07
CA ASP A 8 10.17 2.34 2.14
C ASP A 8 10.11 3.09 0.81
N GLU A 9 10.42 2.41 -0.30
CA GLU A 9 10.32 3.01 -1.63
C GLU A 9 8.86 3.43 -1.93
N LEU A 10 7.89 2.61 -1.52
CA LEU A 10 6.48 2.95 -1.71
C LEU A 10 6.07 4.18 -0.88
N CYS A 11 6.51 4.30 0.37
CA CYS A 11 6.32 5.50 1.18
C CYS A 11 6.93 6.74 0.51
N GLU A 12 8.14 6.62 -0.01
CA GLU A 12 8.85 7.73 -0.67
C GLU A 12 8.15 8.19 -1.95
N ILE A 13 7.60 7.26 -2.74
CA ILE A 13 6.86 7.54 -3.97
C ILE A 13 5.52 8.21 -3.65
N LEU A 14 4.76 7.63 -2.72
CA LEU A 14 3.41 8.11 -2.37
C LEU A 14 3.43 9.31 -1.42
N LYS A 15 4.57 9.65 -0.83
CA LYS A 15 4.74 10.68 0.20
C LYS A 15 3.84 10.45 1.43
N VAL A 16 3.75 9.18 1.86
CA VAL A 16 2.98 8.75 3.04
C VAL A 16 3.89 8.13 4.09
N ASP A 17 3.40 7.99 5.31
CA ASP A 17 4.14 7.36 6.39
C ASP A 17 3.95 5.82 6.40
N ARG A 18 4.87 5.14 7.10
CA ARG A 18 4.82 3.68 7.25
C ARG A 18 3.55 3.22 7.98
N VAL A 19 3.02 4.05 8.88
CA VAL A 19 1.82 3.74 9.67
C VAL A 19 0.57 3.75 8.79
N PHE A 20 0.45 4.70 7.86
CA PHE A 20 -0.62 4.72 6.87
C PHE A 20 -0.62 3.44 6.03
N LEU A 21 0.53 3.06 5.44
CA LEU A 21 0.60 1.82 4.67
C LEU A 21 0.27 0.58 5.51
N TRP A 22 0.67 0.55 6.79
CA TRP A 22 0.30 -0.54 7.69
C TRP A 22 -1.23 -0.61 7.91
N LYS A 23 -1.91 0.53 8.08
CA LYS A 23 -3.38 0.59 8.16
C LYS A 23 -4.03 0.14 6.86
N CYS A 24 -3.56 0.62 5.71
CA CYS A 24 -4.08 0.21 4.41
C CYS A 24 -3.97 -1.32 4.21
N ARG A 25 -2.86 -1.93 4.61
CA ARG A 25 -2.73 -3.40 4.58
C ARG A 25 -3.72 -4.12 5.50
N LYS A 26 -3.98 -3.57 6.70
CA LYS A 26 -5.00 -4.12 7.59
C LYS A 26 -6.39 -4.04 6.97
N ASN A 27 -6.62 -3.06 6.09
CA ASN A 27 -7.84 -2.88 5.31
C ASN A 27 -7.85 -3.62 3.96
N GLY A 28 -6.85 -4.49 3.69
CA GLY A 28 -6.85 -5.33 2.48
C GLY A 28 -6.07 -4.77 1.29
N MET A 29 -5.27 -3.72 1.47
CA MET A 29 -4.37 -3.23 0.42
C MET A 29 -3.46 -4.37 -0.11
N PRO A 30 -3.35 -4.54 -1.43
CA PRO A 30 -2.61 -5.64 -2.03
C PRO A 30 -1.12 -5.59 -1.70
N TYR A 31 -0.55 -6.77 -1.48
CA TYR A 31 0.89 -6.95 -1.28
C TYR A 31 1.33 -8.33 -1.76
N TYR A 32 2.59 -8.44 -2.13
CA TYR A 32 3.24 -9.66 -2.56
C TYR A 32 4.17 -10.15 -1.47
N GLN A 33 3.99 -11.39 -1.04
CA GLN A 33 4.85 -12.02 -0.06
C GLN A 33 5.79 -13.01 -0.74
N PHE A 34 7.09 -12.75 -0.67
CA PHE A 34 8.14 -13.65 -1.14
C PHE A 34 8.72 -14.41 0.06
N GLY A 35 8.42 -15.71 0.14
CA GLY A 35 8.80 -16.54 1.29
C GLY A 35 8.07 -16.15 2.57
N SER A 36 8.74 -16.24 3.72
CA SER A 36 8.09 -16.06 5.02
C SER A 36 8.04 -14.61 5.51
N LYS A 37 8.92 -13.71 5.03
CA LYS A 37 9.08 -12.37 5.64
C LYS A 37 9.20 -11.21 4.65
N ILE A 38 9.48 -11.47 3.37
CA ILE A 38 9.73 -10.39 2.41
C ILE A 38 8.38 -9.94 1.84
N ILE A 39 8.00 -8.70 2.13
CA ILE A 39 6.80 -8.07 1.59
C ILE A 39 7.19 -7.04 0.53
N ARG A 40 6.46 -7.04 -0.58
CA ARG A 40 6.63 -6.14 -1.71
C ARG A 40 5.30 -5.63 -2.21
N TYR A 41 5.35 -4.54 -2.96
CA TYR A 41 4.20 -3.88 -3.55
C TYR A 41 4.48 -3.60 -5.02
N THR A 42 3.43 -3.49 -5.81
CA THR A 42 3.49 -2.86 -7.13
C THR A 42 2.78 -1.53 -7.00
N LEU A 43 3.27 -0.50 -7.70
CA LEU A 43 2.61 0.80 -7.65
C LEU A 43 1.19 0.72 -8.22
N ASP A 44 1.02 0.02 -9.34
CA ASP A 44 -0.26 -0.08 -10.05
C ASP A 44 -1.36 -0.72 -9.19
N ASP A 45 -1.08 -1.84 -8.51
CA ASP A 45 -2.10 -2.51 -7.69
C ASP A 45 -2.49 -1.66 -6.48
N VAL A 46 -1.51 -0.95 -5.89
CA VAL A 46 -1.75 -0.05 -4.77
C VAL A 46 -2.60 1.15 -5.19
N LEU A 47 -2.29 1.76 -6.34
CA LEU A 47 -3.08 2.88 -6.87
C LEU A 47 -4.49 2.45 -7.27
N ASN A 48 -4.64 1.27 -7.89
CA ASN A 48 -5.95 0.70 -8.22
C ASN A 48 -6.78 0.47 -6.95
N TRP A 49 -6.18 -0.14 -5.93
CA TRP A 49 -6.84 -0.32 -4.64
C TRP A 49 -7.23 1.03 -4.02
N PHE A 50 -6.37 2.05 -4.11
CA PHE A 50 -6.72 3.37 -3.58
C PHE A 50 -7.91 3.99 -4.30
N ASN A 51 -7.99 3.89 -5.63
CA ASN A 51 -9.10 4.40 -6.41
C ASN A 51 -10.43 3.73 -6.04
N GLU A 52 -10.40 2.43 -5.72
CA GLU A 52 -11.58 1.67 -5.31
C GLU A 52 -11.96 1.90 -3.83
N ASN A 53 -11.00 2.28 -2.98
CA ASN A 53 -11.15 2.34 -1.52
C ASN A 53 -10.96 3.76 -0.97
N GLN A 54 -11.40 4.79 -1.70
CA GLN A 54 -11.30 6.19 -1.28
C GLN A 54 -11.91 6.45 0.11
N GLU A 55 -13.01 5.78 0.46
CA GLU A 55 -13.64 5.93 1.77
C GLU A 55 -12.76 5.43 2.93
N VAL A 56 -11.92 4.44 2.69
CA VAL A 56 -10.98 3.88 3.69
C VAL A 56 -9.77 4.82 3.89
N ILE A 57 -9.36 5.52 2.83
CA ILE A 57 -8.21 6.44 2.85
C ILE A 57 -8.60 7.77 3.49
N PHE A 58 -9.76 8.28 3.12
CA PHE A 58 -10.27 9.58 3.56
C PHE A 58 -11.37 9.40 4.59
N ASP A 59 -11.17 8.54 5.60
CA ASP A 59 -12.15 8.31 6.67
C ASP A 59 -12.70 9.66 7.16
N LYS A 60 -13.92 10.00 6.70
CA LYS A 60 -14.57 11.31 6.92
C LYS A 60 -15.16 11.41 8.32
N ARG A 61 -14.71 10.58 9.25
CA ARG A 61 -15.08 10.64 10.66
C ARG A 61 -13.98 11.37 11.44
N ALA A 62 -13.87 12.67 11.16
CA ALA A 62 -13.39 13.65 12.13
C ALA A 62 -14.57 14.04 13.05
#